data_AF-J4WXU7-F1
#
_entry.id   AF-J4WXU7-F1
#
_cell.length_a   1.000
_cell.length_b   1.000
_cell.length_c   1.000
_cell.angle_alpha   90.00
_cell.angle_beta   90.00
_cell.angle_gamma   90.00
#
_symmetry.space_group_name_H-M   'P 1'
#
loop_
_entity.id
_entity.type
_entity.pdbx_description
1 polymer ?
#
loop_
_entity_poly.entity_id
_entity_poly.type
_entity_poly.pdbx_seq_one_letter_code
_entity_poly.pdbx_strand_id
1 'polypeptide(L)'
;MSANQFRLNSKNILPDWMTIKEAVKIANRFENIKITASDIFRHALHGTICLSIYFQSPIALRRIRTAGYKVKLKPVENRLVTRLCMLDKRSFLEGGNLIFSTDGEYFSPSKLIIDTILSGHEYIIVQKLLADTLKITPPIIGARYSNHGISLSLSEGIFQVFEKITWQDRIKKQIIKLPDHISSDIYNEIKFKNMDEYSCKDFFPIHDLPRDACFVIRCDELDKLIDISIKKNTIIIFNSNFHAFISYVLACL
;
A
#
# COMPACT_ATOMS: atom_id res chain seq x y z
N MET A 1 8.74 -34.94 21.07
CA MET A 1 7.85 -33.79 20.79
C MET A 1 8.63 -32.51 21.09
N SER A 2 9.34 -31.95 20.10
CA SER A 2 10.11 -30.72 20.29
C SER A 2 9.48 -29.59 19.49
N ALA A 3 8.92 -28.62 20.22
CA ALA A 3 8.59 -27.32 19.68
C ALA A 3 9.91 -26.63 19.27
N ASN A 4 10.21 -26.61 17.96
CA ASN A 4 11.22 -25.72 17.42
C ASN A 4 10.67 -24.29 17.45
N GLN A 5 10.68 -23.72 18.64
CA GLN A 5 10.56 -22.31 18.86
C GLN A 5 11.92 -21.71 18.49
N PHE A 6 12.14 -21.44 17.20
CA PHE A 6 13.21 -20.56 16.72
C PHE A 6 12.88 -19.13 17.15
N ARG A 7 12.87 -18.90 18.47
CA ARG A 7 12.96 -17.56 19.04
C ARG A 7 14.36 -17.08 18.75
N LEU A 8 14.41 -16.04 17.93
CA LEU A 8 15.55 -15.15 17.71
C LEU A 8 16.10 -14.65 19.06
N ASN A 9 16.92 -15.44 19.74
CA ASN A 9 17.72 -15.02 20.88
C ASN A 9 19.16 -14.85 20.37
N SER A 10 19.88 -13.73 20.52
CA SER A 10 19.74 -12.59 21.42
C SER A 10 20.67 -11.45 20.96
N LYS A 11 20.43 -10.21 21.44
CA LYS A 11 21.29 -8.99 21.38
C LYS A 11 21.20 -8.01 20.21
N ASN A 12 20.23 -8.12 19.31
CA ASN A 12 19.77 -6.96 18.54
C ASN A 12 18.26 -6.90 18.71
N ILE A 13 17.76 -5.86 19.38
CA ILE A 13 16.33 -5.56 19.40
C ILE A 13 15.96 -5.31 17.94
N LEU A 14 15.40 -6.32 17.28
CA LEU A 14 14.87 -6.14 15.94
C LEU A 14 13.77 -5.07 16.06
N PRO A 15 13.79 -4.04 15.21
CA PRO A 15 12.77 -3.01 15.28
C PRO A 15 11.44 -3.67 14.92
N ASP A 16 10.37 -3.34 15.66
CA ASP A 16 9.03 -3.92 15.45
C ASP A 16 8.57 -3.85 13.97
N TRP A 17 9.10 -2.86 13.24
CA TRP A 17 8.87 -2.62 11.82
C TRP A 17 10.19 -2.32 11.11
N MET A 18 10.26 -2.69 9.85
CA MET A 18 11.43 -2.41 9.01
C MET A 18 11.04 -2.13 7.58
N THR A 19 11.83 -1.33 6.89
CA THR A 19 11.67 -1.13 5.45
C THR A 19 11.87 -2.44 4.70
N ILE A 20 11.30 -2.54 3.49
CA ILE A 20 11.48 -3.73 2.64
C ILE A 20 12.98 -4.03 2.39
N LYS A 21 13.80 -2.99 2.26
CA LYS A 21 15.26 -3.12 2.08
C LYS A 21 15.95 -3.70 3.31
N GLU A 22 15.55 -3.27 4.51
CA GLU A 22 16.06 -3.82 5.77
C GLU A 22 15.61 -5.26 5.97
N ALA A 23 14.35 -5.56 5.67
CA ALA A 23 13.81 -6.92 5.75
C ALA A 23 14.60 -7.91 4.89
N VAL A 24 14.88 -7.56 3.64
CA VAL A 24 15.72 -8.38 2.74
C VAL A 24 17.11 -8.59 3.32
N LYS A 25 17.73 -7.54 3.88
CA LYS A 25 19.05 -7.65 4.50
C LYS A 25 19.04 -8.56 5.73
N ILE A 26 18.01 -8.48 6.56
CA ILE A 26 17.88 -9.29 7.79
C ILE A 26 17.61 -10.75 7.43
N ALA A 27 16.65 -11.01 6.55
CA ALA A 27 16.31 -12.35 6.10
C ALA A 27 17.48 -13.10 5.47
N ASN A 28 18.33 -12.40 4.72
CA ASN A 28 19.49 -13.02 4.06
C ASN A 28 20.73 -13.16 4.97
N ARG A 29 20.61 -12.84 6.27
CA ARG A 29 21.64 -13.22 7.27
C ARG A 29 21.51 -14.69 7.69
N PHE A 30 20.34 -15.29 7.49
CA PHE A 30 20.11 -16.71 7.80
C PHE A 30 20.71 -17.59 6.70
N GLU A 31 21.46 -18.60 7.11
CA GLU A 31 22.04 -19.57 6.17
C GLU A 31 20.94 -20.26 5.36
N ASN A 32 21.21 -20.51 4.07
CA ASN A 32 20.31 -21.16 3.14
C ASN A 32 18.99 -20.42 2.86
N ILE A 33 18.88 -19.12 3.17
CA ILE A 33 17.73 -18.29 2.79
C ILE A 33 18.15 -17.23 1.78
N LYS A 34 17.34 -17.06 0.73
CA LYS A 34 17.50 -15.99 -0.25
C LYS A 34 16.14 -15.38 -0.56
N ILE A 35 15.73 -14.44 0.28
CA ILE A 35 14.52 -13.64 0.09
C ILE A 35 14.89 -12.36 -0.65
N THR A 36 14.12 -12.01 -1.67
CA THR A 36 14.22 -10.74 -2.40
C THR A 36 13.04 -9.83 -2.07
N ALA A 37 13.16 -8.54 -2.41
CA ALA A 37 12.03 -7.60 -2.30
C ALA A 37 10.83 -8.07 -3.15
N SER A 38 11.10 -8.69 -4.30
CA SER A 38 10.04 -9.25 -5.15
C SER A 38 9.27 -10.38 -4.46
N ASP A 39 9.94 -11.18 -3.64
CA ASP A 39 9.27 -12.25 -2.87
C ASP A 39 8.37 -11.66 -1.80
N ILE A 40 8.84 -10.64 -1.07
CA ILE A 40 8.03 -9.91 -0.09
C ILE A 40 6.77 -9.34 -0.75
N PHE A 41 6.91 -8.65 -1.89
CA PHE A 41 5.75 -8.09 -2.60
C PHE A 41 4.81 -9.17 -3.14
N ARG A 42 5.31 -10.29 -3.69
CA ARG A 42 4.45 -11.42 -4.11
C ARG A 42 3.65 -11.99 -2.94
N HIS A 43 4.31 -12.23 -1.81
CA HIS A 43 3.67 -12.77 -0.62
C HIS A 43 2.62 -11.81 -0.03
N ALA A 44 2.87 -10.51 -0.09
CA ALA A 44 1.91 -9.48 0.31
C ALA A 44 0.68 -9.47 -0.63
N LEU A 45 0.90 -9.49 -1.95
CA LEU A 45 -0.19 -9.52 -2.94
C LEU A 45 -1.01 -10.82 -2.87
N HIS A 46 -0.40 -11.94 -2.47
CA HIS A 46 -1.09 -13.21 -2.22
C HIS A 46 -1.81 -13.26 -0.86
N GLY A 47 -1.66 -12.24 -0.01
CA GLY A 47 -2.25 -12.20 1.33
C GLY A 47 -1.61 -13.16 2.34
N THR A 48 -0.42 -13.70 2.04
CA THR A 48 0.30 -14.60 2.96
C THR A 48 1.03 -13.84 4.07
N ILE A 49 1.31 -12.56 3.84
CA ILE A 49 1.83 -11.62 4.84
C ILE A 49 1.07 -10.30 4.75
N CYS A 50 1.13 -9.53 5.83
CA CYS A 50 0.64 -8.16 5.84
C CYS A 50 1.80 -7.16 5.66
N LEU A 51 1.55 -6.10 4.88
CA LEU A 51 2.40 -4.92 4.86
C LEU A 51 1.72 -3.79 5.64
N SER A 52 2.57 -2.91 6.16
CA SER A 52 2.17 -1.66 6.79
C SER A 52 2.64 -0.49 5.94
N ILE A 53 1.99 0.66 6.11
CA ILE A 53 2.44 1.93 5.54
C ILE A 53 2.96 2.80 6.68
N TYR A 54 4.21 3.22 6.57
CA TYR A 54 4.81 4.24 7.42
C TYR A 54 4.58 5.61 6.78
N PHE A 55 4.04 6.56 7.55
CA PHE A 55 3.90 7.96 7.18
C PHE A 55 4.82 8.82 8.04
N GLN A 56 5.69 9.62 7.43
CA GLN A 56 6.46 10.60 8.19
C GLN A 56 5.65 11.88 8.47
N SER A 57 4.86 12.34 7.51
CA SER A 57 3.95 13.47 7.69
C SER A 57 2.69 13.09 8.47
N PRO A 58 2.11 14.02 9.26
CA PRO A 58 0.83 13.83 9.91
C PRO A 58 -0.28 13.52 8.90
N ILE A 59 -1.08 12.50 9.23
CA ILE A 59 -2.26 12.11 8.47
C ILE A 59 -3.50 12.22 9.37
N ALA A 60 -4.66 12.30 8.72
CA ALA A 60 -5.95 12.11 9.37
C ALA A 60 -6.63 10.87 8.80
N LEU A 61 -7.37 10.19 9.65
CA LEU A 61 -8.13 9.00 9.30
C LEU A 61 -9.61 9.25 9.48
N ARG A 62 -10.40 8.61 8.63
CA ARG A 62 -11.86 8.54 8.78
C ARG A 62 -12.36 7.18 8.32
N ARG A 63 -13.28 6.59 9.09
CA ARG A 63 -13.78 5.24 8.83
C ARG A 63 -14.52 5.19 7.49
N ILE A 64 -14.25 4.14 6.71
CA ILE A 64 -14.99 3.84 5.48
C ILE A 64 -16.24 3.05 5.85
N ARG A 65 -17.40 3.50 5.35
CA ARG A 65 -18.67 2.79 5.53
C ARG A 65 -18.67 1.50 4.73
N THR A 66 -19.14 0.43 5.36
CA THR A 66 -19.34 -0.87 4.70
C THR A 66 -20.82 -1.29 4.74
N ALA A 67 -21.21 -2.13 3.78
CA ALA A 67 -22.43 -2.93 3.83
C ALA A 67 -22.01 -4.40 3.69
N GLY A 68 -22.01 -5.13 4.81
CA GLY A 68 -21.38 -6.44 4.87
C GLY A 68 -19.88 -6.33 4.53
N TYR A 69 -19.43 -7.08 3.54
CA TYR A 69 -18.04 -7.12 3.09
C TYR A 69 -17.71 -6.09 1.98
N LYS A 70 -18.67 -5.24 1.58
CA LYS A 70 -18.49 -4.26 0.50
C LYS A 70 -18.32 -2.84 1.04
N VAL A 71 -17.33 -2.12 0.53
CA VAL A 71 -17.17 -0.69 0.76
C VAL A 71 -18.29 0.10 0.07
N LYS A 72 -18.82 1.12 0.74
CA LYS A 72 -19.83 2.01 0.16
C LYS A 72 -19.16 3.19 -0.54
N LEU A 73 -19.64 3.52 -1.73
CA LEU A 73 -19.27 4.72 -2.46
C LEU A 73 -20.38 5.75 -2.37
N LYS A 74 -20.03 7.02 -2.54
CA LYS A 74 -20.98 8.13 -2.68
C LYS A 74 -20.55 9.08 -3.80
N PRO A 75 -21.49 9.77 -4.47
CA PRO A 75 -21.15 10.81 -5.40
C PRO A 75 -20.49 12.00 -4.68
N VAL A 76 -19.50 12.60 -5.31
CA VAL A 76 -18.96 13.91 -4.94
C VAL A 76 -19.91 15.00 -5.44
N GLU A 77 -19.96 16.13 -4.73
CA GLU A 77 -20.68 17.33 -5.18
C GLU A 77 -20.19 17.76 -6.57
N ASN A 78 -21.12 18.08 -7.47
CA ASN A 78 -20.82 18.43 -8.86
C ASN A 78 -20.35 19.89 -9.03
N ARG A 79 -19.39 20.31 -8.20
CA ARG A 79 -18.67 21.57 -8.33
C ARG A 79 -17.24 21.32 -8.80
N LEU A 80 -16.75 22.14 -9.72
CA LEU A 80 -15.40 21.99 -10.29
C LEU A 80 -14.32 21.85 -9.21
N VAL A 81 -14.29 22.78 -8.25
CA VAL A 81 -13.28 22.82 -7.18
C VAL A 81 -13.40 21.61 -6.25
N THR A 82 -14.63 21.24 -5.85
CA THR A 82 -14.85 20.04 -5.03
C THR A 82 -14.38 18.78 -5.75
N ARG A 83 -14.73 18.61 -7.02
CA ARG A 83 -14.28 17.47 -7.84
C ARG A 83 -12.77 17.43 -7.99
N LEU A 84 -12.14 18.57 -8.30
CA LEU A 84 -10.69 18.69 -8.43
C LEU A 84 -9.96 18.29 -7.15
N CYS A 85 -10.46 18.70 -5.99
CA CYS A 85 -9.81 18.43 -4.71
C CYS A 85 -10.08 17.03 -4.15
N MET A 86 -11.25 16.43 -4.44
CA MET A 86 -11.71 15.17 -3.83
C MET A 86 -11.46 13.94 -4.71
N LEU A 87 -11.27 14.08 -6.01
CA LEU A 87 -11.04 12.96 -6.93
C LEU A 87 -9.55 12.79 -7.25
N ASP A 88 -9.17 11.58 -7.66
CA ASP A 88 -7.87 11.37 -8.29
C ASP A 88 -7.84 11.98 -9.71
N LYS A 89 -6.64 12.20 -10.25
CA LYS A 89 -6.43 12.80 -11.58
C LYS A 89 -7.25 12.11 -12.67
N ARG A 90 -7.22 10.78 -12.72
CA ARG A 90 -7.89 10.01 -13.75
C ARG A 90 -9.41 10.13 -13.60
N SER A 91 -9.94 9.92 -12.40
CA SER A 91 -11.39 10.07 -12.15
C SER A 91 -11.87 11.50 -12.45
N PHE A 92 -11.08 12.53 -12.15
CA PHE A 92 -11.42 13.90 -12.50
C PHE A 92 -11.56 14.10 -14.02
N LEU A 93 -10.57 13.63 -14.79
CA LEU A 93 -10.50 13.78 -16.25
C LEU A 93 -11.52 12.92 -17.00
N GLU A 94 -11.76 11.69 -16.55
CA GLU A 94 -12.67 10.74 -17.19
C GLU A 94 -14.14 10.95 -16.78
N GLY A 95 -14.44 11.99 -16.00
CA GLY A 95 -15.81 12.27 -15.56
C GLY A 95 -16.31 11.37 -14.43
N GLY A 96 -15.41 10.64 -13.77
CA GLY A 96 -15.69 9.93 -12.53
C GLY A 96 -16.17 10.89 -11.43
N ASN A 97 -17.02 10.37 -10.54
CA ASN A 97 -17.66 11.16 -9.49
C ASN A 97 -17.84 10.40 -8.17
N LEU A 98 -17.27 9.20 -8.02
CA LEU A 98 -17.45 8.37 -6.84
C LEU A 98 -16.23 8.42 -5.92
N ILE A 99 -16.49 8.63 -4.63
CA ILE A 99 -15.49 8.54 -3.55
C ILE A 99 -15.98 7.57 -2.47
N PHE A 100 -15.09 7.14 -1.58
CA PHE A 100 -15.49 6.37 -0.41
C PHE A 100 -16.51 7.16 0.43
N SER A 101 -17.57 6.47 0.82
CA SER A 101 -18.50 6.97 1.82
C SER A 101 -17.88 6.75 3.19
N THR A 102 -17.69 7.82 3.94
CA THR A 102 -17.04 7.79 5.26
C THR A 102 -18.01 8.22 6.37
N ASP A 103 -17.76 7.76 7.60
CA ASP A 103 -18.50 8.15 8.81
C ASP A 103 -17.58 8.48 9.98
N GLY A 104 -18.18 8.95 11.07
CA GLY A 104 -17.47 9.42 12.24
C GLY A 104 -16.70 10.72 12.01
N GLU A 105 -15.90 11.07 13.02
CA GLU A 105 -15.02 12.22 13.02
C GLU A 105 -13.66 11.89 12.38
N TYR A 106 -12.99 12.93 11.88
CA TYR A 106 -11.58 12.82 11.51
C TYR A 106 -10.73 12.76 12.78
N PHE A 107 -9.79 11.83 12.83
CA PHE A 107 -8.83 11.76 13.93
C PHE A 107 -7.42 11.56 13.42
N SER A 108 -6.43 12.04 14.18
CA SER A 108 -5.02 11.76 13.92
C SER A 108 -4.64 10.49 14.66
N PRO A 109 -4.07 9.47 13.98
CA PRO A 109 -3.67 8.24 14.63
C PRO A 109 -2.47 8.48 15.54
N SER A 110 -2.42 7.79 16.69
CA SER A 110 -1.29 7.86 17.64
C SER A 110 -0.02 7.20 17.10
N LYS A 111 -0.16 6.30 16.12
CA LYS A 111 0.93 5.63 15.42
C LYS A 111 0.85 5.95 13.94
N LEU A 112 1.99 6.22 13.31
CA LEU A 112 2.08 6.51 11.88
C LEU A 112 2.55 5.31 11.04
N ILE A 113 2.67 4.13 11.67
CA ILE A 113 2.84 2.86 10.98
C ILE A 113 1.55 2.08 11.18
N ILE A 114 0.83 1.82 10.09
CA ILE A 114 -0.50 1.21 10.14
C ILE A 114 -0.62 0.16 9.03
N ASP A 115 -1.17 -0.99 9.40
CA ASP A 115 -1.37 -2.11 8.49
C ASP A 115 -2.30 -1.73 7.33
N THR A 116 -2.07 -2.31 6.16
CA THR A 116 -2.97 -2.20 5.02
C THR A 116 -3.34 -3.59 4.52
N ILE A 117 -4.61 -3.79 4.22
CA ILE A 117 -5.14 -5.04 3.69
C ILE A 117 -4.93 -5.16 2.17
N LEU A 118 -4.33 -4.15 1.53
CA LEU A 118 -4.11 -4.11 0.08
C LEU A 118 -5.38 -4.43 -0.71
N SER A 119 -6.52 -3.83 -0.31
CA SER A 119 -7.82 -4.06 -0.93
C SER A 119 -8.23 -2.99 -1.94
N GLY A 120 -7.43 -1.93 -2.09
CA GLY A 120 -7.70 -0.79 -2.95
C GLY A 120 -6.51 -0.41 -3.82
N HIS A 121 -6.23 0.89 -3.90
CA HIS A 121 -5.14 1.41 -4.71
C HIS A 121 -3.76 0.97 -4.22
N GLU A 122 -3.62 0.69 -2.93
CA GLU A 122 -2.37 0.23 -2.31
C GLU A 122 -1.89 -1.08 -2.95
N TYR A 123 -2.83 -1.95 -3.33
CA TYR A 123 -2.54 -3.17 -4.09
C TYR A 123 -1.83 -2.86 -5.41
N ILE A 124 -2.33 -1.87 -6.16
CA ILE A 124 -1.74 -1.44 -7.43
C ILE A 124 -0.37 -0.80 -7.20
N ILE A 125 -0.16 -0.07 -6.10
CA ILE A 125 1.15 0.46 -5.75
C ILE A 125 2.13 -0.69 -5.51
N VAL A 126 1.75 -1.70 -4.73
CA VAL A 126 2.59 -2.89 -4.48
C VAL A 126 2.86 -3.67 -5.77
N GLN A 127 1.88 -3.80 -6.67
CA GLN A 127 2.11 -4.44 -7.98
C GLN A 127 3.13 -3.66 -8.84
N LYS A 128 3.09 -2.32 -8.83
CA LYS A 128 4.09 -1.50 -9.52
C LYS A 128 5.47 -1.69 -8.90
N LEU A 129 5.57 -1.67 -7.58
CA LEU A 129 6.82 -1.94 -6.86
C LEU A 129 7.37 -3.34 -7.20
N LEU A 130 6.50 -4.36 -7.28
CA LEU A 130 6.89 -5.69 -7.73
C LEU A 130 7.43 -5.66 -9.17
N ALA A 131 6.71 -5.03 -10.09
CA ALA A 131 7.13 -4.92 -11.49
C ALA A 131 8.51 -4.24 -11.61
N ASP A 132 8.73 -3.15 -10.88
CA ASP A 132 10.00 -2.43 -10.83
C ASP A 132 11.13 -3.33 -10.31
N THR A 133 10.89 -4.08 -9.21
CA THR A 133 11.90 -5.02 -8.69
C THR A 133 12.24 -6.16 -9.65
N LEU A 134 11.29 -6.57 -10.49
CA LEU A 134 11.47 -7.62 -11.50
C LEU A 134 11.95 -7.07 -12.85
N LYS A 135 12.03 -5.74 -13.02
CA LYS A 135 12.34 -5.08 -14.29
C LYS A 135 11.40 -5.49 -15.43
N ILE A 136 10.11 -5.67 -15.11
CA ILE A 136 9.06 -5.97 -16.08
C ILE A 136 8.14 -4.75 -16.26
N THR A 137 7.33 -4.77 -17.31
CA THR A 137 6.34 -3.73 -17.54
C THR A 137 5.35 -3.67 -16.36
N PRO A 138 5.05 -2.48 -15.82
CA PRO A 138 4.05 -2.33 -14.77
C PRO A 138 2.67 -2.81 -15.25
N PRO A 139 1.78 -3.22 -14.33
CA PRO A 139 0.47 -3.75 -14.70
C PRO A 139 -0.31 -2.73 -15.53
N ILE A 140 -0.91 -3.20 -16.63
CA ILE A 140 -1.86 -2.40 -17.40
C ILE A 140 -3.10 -2.22 -16.52
N ILE A 141 -3.31 -1.00 -16.06
CA ILE A 141 -4.45 -0.64 -15.23
C ILE A 141 -5.71 -0.62 -16.12
N GLY A 142 -6.58 -1.60 -15.96
CA GLY A 142 -7.78 -1.77 -16.79
C GLY A 142 -8.74 -0.58 -16.73
N ALA A 143 -9.67 -0.52 -17.70
CA ALA A 143 -10.66 0.55 -17.83
C ALA A 143 -11.60 0.72 -16.61
N ARG A 144 -11.70 -0.30 -15.75
CA ARG A 144 -12.56 -0.32 -14.56
C ARG A 144 -11.86 0.06 -13.26
N TYR A 145 -10.57 0.36 -13.30
CA TYR A 145 -9.86 0.80 -12.12
C TYR A 145 -10.25 2.24 -11.76
N SER A 146 -10.57 2.46 -10.50
CA SER A 146 -10.79 3.80 -9.94
C SER A 146 -9.99 3.94 -8.65
N ASN A 147 -9.28 5.05 -8.52
CA ASN A 147 -8.49 5.35 -7.34
C ASN A 147 -9.31 6.16 -6.35
N HIS A 148 -9.93 5.47 -5.39
CA HIS A 148 -10.70 6.13 -4.33
C HIS A 148 -9.85 6.62 -3.15
N GLY A 149 -8.53 6.50 -3.24
CA GLY A 149 -7.59 6.91 -2.20
C GLY A 149 -7.05 5.77 -1.36
N ILE A 150 -6.10 6.13 -0.50
CA ILE A 150 -5.39 5.20 0.38
C ILE A 150 -6.29 4.80 1.55
N SER A 151 -6.26 3.52 1.86
CA SER A 151 -6.99 2.82 2.89
C SER A 151 -6.04 2.02 3.78
N LEU A 152 -6.32 2.09 5.08
CA LEU A 152 -5.55 1.46 6.14
C LEU A 152 -6.49 0.63 7.00
N SER A 153 -5.93 -0.39 7.64
CA SER A 153 -6.62 -1.32 8.51
C SER A 153 -6.23 -1.05 9.95
N LEU A 154 -7.23 -0.74 10.77
CA LEU A 154 -7.12 -0.72 12.23
C LEU A 154 -8.01 -1.83 12.78
N SER A 155 -7.81 -2.22 14.03
CA SER A 155 -8.60 -3.29 14.70
C SER A 155 -10.11 -3.10 14.58
N GLU A 156 -10.56 -1.86 14.44
CA GLU A 156 -11.97 -1.50 14.37
C GLU A 156 -12.55 -1.51 12.95
N GLY A 157 -11.73 -1.56 11.91
CA GLY A 157 -12.19 -1.56 10.51
C GLY A 157 -11.22 -0.90 9.53
N ILE A 158 -11.77 -0.51 8.37
CA ILE A 158 -11.01 0.12 7.28
C ILE A 158 -11.20 1.63 7.34
N PHE A 159 -10.11 2.37 7.25
CA PHE A 159 -10.08 3.83 7.33
C PHE A 159 -9.44 4.40 6.07
N GLN A 160 -9.98 5.50 5.57
CA GLN A 160 -9.38 6.25 4.47
C GLN A 160 -8.42 7.31 5.04
N VAL A 161 -7.32 7.54 4.31
CA VAL A 161 -6.27 8.51 4.67
C VAL A 161 -6.55 9.87 4.03
N PHE A 162 -6.42 10.91 4.85
CA PHE A 162 -6.62 12.30 4.48
C PHE A 162 -5.41 13.16 4.85
N GLU A 163 -5.12 14.16 4.01
CA GLU A 163 -4.27 15.29 4.38
C GLU A 163 -5.13 16.45 4.89
N LYS A 164 -4.67 17.18 5.90
CA LYS A 164 -5.30 18.41 6.39
C LYS A 164 -4.55 19.61 5.83
N ILE A 165 -5.15 20.28 4.84
CA ILE A 165 -4.50 21.38 4.11
C ILE A 165 -5.54 22.43 3.72
N THR A 166 -5.11 23.64 3.34
CA THR A 166 -6.00 24.66 2.80
C THR A 166 -6.58 24.23 1.45
N TRP A 167 -7.78 24.68 1.12
CA TRP A 167 -8.34 24.51 -0.23
C TRP A 167 -7.39 25.08 -1.28
N GLN A 168 -6.82 26.26 -1.05
CA GLN A 168 -5.91 26.91 -1.99
C GLN A 168 -4.69 26.04 -2.32
N ASP A 169 -4.02 25.48 -1.31
CA ASP A 169 -2.84 24.65 -1.55
C ASP A 169 -3.22 23.29 -2.14
N ARG A 170 -4.39 22.74 -1.77
CA ARG A 170 -4.91 21.52 -2.41
C ARG A 170 -5.18 21.74 -3.90
N ILE A 171 -5.83 22.83 -4.28
CA ILE A 171 -6.09 23.20 -5.68
C ILE A 171 -4.77 23.28 -6.44
N LYS A 172 -3.77 24.02 -5.92
CA LYS A 172 -2.44 24.12 -6.54
C LYS A 172 -1.80 22.74 -6.72
N LYS A 173 -1.82 21.89 -5.68
CA LYS A 173 -1.29 20.51 -5.74
C LYS A 173 -1.97 19.67 -6.81
N GLN A 174 -3.27 19.86 -7.06
CA GLN A 174 -4.03 19.09 -8.04
C GLN A 174 -3.86 19.62 -9.47
N ILE A 175 -3.84 20.95 -9.67
CA ILE A 175 -3.64 21.58 -10.98
C ILE A 175 -2.30 21.16 -11.60
N ILE A 176 -1.22 21.14 -10.81
CA ILE A 176 0.12 20.74 -11.27
C ILE A 176 0.15 19.30 -11.82
N LYS A 177 -0.80 18.44 -11.41
CA LYS A 177 -0.89 17.06 -11.90
C LYS A 177 -1.62 16.96 -13.23
N LEU A 178 -2.37 17.97 -13.66
CA LEU A 178 -3.19 17.96 -14.87
C LEU A 178 -2.37 18.24 -16.14
N PRO A 179 -2.85 17.83 -17.32
CA PRO A 179 -2.26 18.26 -18.59
C PRO A 179 -2.33 19.79 -18.76
N ASP A 180 -1.32 20.39 -19.40
CA ASP A 180 -1.14 21.85 -19.47
C ASP A 180 -2.37 22.62 -19.98
N HIS A 181 -3.00 22.13 -21.06
CA HIS A 181 -4.19 22.75 -21.65
C HIS A 181 -5.36 22.79 -20.64
N ILE A 182 -5.62 21.68 -19.95
CA ILE A 182 -6.69 21.58 -18.93
C ILE A 182 -6.35 22.43 -17.70
N SER A 183 -5.09 22.42 -17.29
CA SER A 183 -4.62 23.16 -16.12
C SER A 183 -4.85 24.67 -16.26
N SER A 184 -4.63 25.20 -17.48
CA SER A 184 -4.78 26.63 -17.80
C SER A 184 -6.25 27.06 -17.75
N ASP A 185 -7.14 26.26 -18.33
CA ASP A 185 -8.59 26.52 -18.35
C ASP A 185 -9.16 26.55 -16.92
N ILE A 186 -8.80 25.55 -16.11
CA ILE A 186 -9.24 25.46 -14.72
C ILE A 186 -8.69 26.60 -13.88
N TYR A 187 -7.40 26.93 -14.06
CA TYR A 187 -6.78 28.02 -13.31
C TYR A 187 -7.48 29.35 -13.56
N ASN A 188 -7.82 29.62 -14.82
CA ASN A 188 -8.58 30.81 -15.19
C ASN A 188 -9.96 30.80 -14.51
N GLU A 189 -10.72 29.71 -14.62
CA GLU A 189 -12.05 29.62 -14.01
C GLU A 189 -12.04 29.82 -12.47
N ILE A 190 -11.03 29.26 -11.80
CA ILE A 190 -10.89 29.37 -10.34
C ILE A 190 -10.45 30.78 -9.94
N LYS A 191 -9.54 31.41 -10.68
CA LYS A 191 -9.07 32.78 -10.38
C LYS A 191 -10.20 33.82 -10.43
N PHE A 192 -11.23 33.59 -11.24
CA PHE A 192 -12.41 34.46 -11.31
C PHE A 192 -13.36 34.32 -10.11
N LYS A 193 -13.20 33.29 -9.26
CA LYS A 193 -14.04 33.05 -8.07
C LYS A 193 -13.21 33.38 -6.82
N ASN A 194 -13.65 34.37 -6.03
CA ASN A 194 -12.92 34.97 -4.89
C ASN A 194 -12.08 33.97 -4.07
N MET A 195 -10.78 34.23 -3.97
CA MET A 195 -9.80 33.34 -3.29
C MET A 195 -9.96 33.26 -1.77
N ASP A 196 -10.69 34.19 -1.14
CA ASP A 196 -10.85 34.25 0.32
C ASP A 196 -11.59 33.04 0.88
N GLU A 197 -12.51 32.45 0.10
CA GLU A 197 -13.24 31.22 0.45
C GLU A 197 -12.33 29.99 0.58
N TYR A 198 -11.13 30.03 -0.02
CA TYR A 198 -10.20 28.89 -0.06
C TYR A 198 -9.08 28.93 0.98
N SER A 199 -9.14 29.89 1.92
CA SER A 199 -8.17 30.05 3.01
C SER A 199 -8.36 29.02 4.13
N CYS A 200 -9.55 28.44 4.26
CA CYS A 200 -9.86 27.47 5.31
C CYS A 200 -9.18 26.11 5.06
N LYS A 201 -8.81 25.44 6.17
CA LYS A 201 -8.26 24.07 6.12
C LYS A 201 -9.40 23.06 6.14
N ASP A 202 -9.27 22.04 5.31
CA ASP A 202 -10.18 20.90 5.25
C ASP A 202 -9.39 19.58 5.07
N PHE A 203 -10.10 18.46 5.07
CA PHE A 203 -9.54 17.13 4.90
C PHE A 203 -9.78 16.61 3.49
N PHE A 204 -8.70 16.30 2.78
CA PHE A 204 -8.76 15.80 1.42
C PHE A 204 -8.18 14.38 1.32
N PRO A 205 -8.83 13.47 0.57
CA PRO A 205 -8.30 12.14 0.34
C PRO A 205 -6.89 12.16 -0.26
N ILE A 206 -6.03 11.30 0.28
CA ILE A 206 -4.72 11.01 -0.29
C ILE A 206 -4.88 9.91 -1.34
N HIS A 207 -4.65 10.25 -2.61
CA HIS A 207 -4.79 9.33 -3.75
C HIS A 207 -3.50 8.60 -4.10
N ASP A 208 -2.35 9.18 -3.80
CA ASP A 208 -1.04 8.58 -4.08
C ASP A 208 -0.21 8.65 -2.81
N LEU A 209 0.65 7.66 -2.60
CA LEU A 209 1.50 7.62 -1.42
C LEU A 209 2.38 8.90 -1.37
N PRO A 210 2.36 9.65 -0.26
CA PRO A 210 3.26 10.79 -0.09
C PRO A 210 4.73 10.40 -0.27
N ARG A 211 5.58 11.35 -0.68
CA ARG A 211 7.01 11.08 -0.93
C ARG A 211 7.76 10.58 0.31
N ASP A 212 7.27 10.96 1.47
CA ASP A 212 7.78 10.65 2.80
C ASP A 212 6.99 9.52 3.48
N ALA A 213 6.27 8.72 2.70
CA ALA A 213 5.61 7.52 3.16
C ALA A 213 6.11 6.30 2.36
N CYS A 214 6.18 5.13 3.00
CA CYS A 214 6.68 3.92 2.38
C CYS A 214 6.05 2.66 2.99
N PHE A 215 6.11 1.55 2.25
CA PHE A 215 5.74 0.24 2.77
C PHE A 215 6.83 -0.30 3.70
N VAL A 216 6.39 -0.82 4.83
CA VAL A 216 7.21 -1.50 5.84
C VAL A 216 6.59 -2.85 6.16
N ILE A 217 7.38 -3.74 6.75
CA ILE A 217 6.96 -5.07 7.20
C ILE A 217 7.24 -5.21 8.68
N ARG A 218 6.35 -5.91 9.39
CA ARG A 218 6.57 -6.27 10.80
C ARG A 218 7.59 -7.37 10.93
N CYS A 219 8.25 -7.43 12.09
CA CYS A 219 9.09 -8.58 12.42
C CYS A 219 8.37 -9.92 12.28
N ASP A 220 7.18 -10.07 12.86
CA ASP A 220 6.44 -11.33 12.82
C ASP A 220 5.94 -11.70 11.42
N GLU A 221 5.62 -10.72 10.57
CA GLU A 221 5.31 -10.96 9.15
C GLU A 221 6.56 -11.39 8.36
N LEU A 222 7.74 -10.88 8.70
CA LEU A 222 9.00 -11.35 8.12
C LEU A 222 9.34 -12.78 8.58
N ASP A 223 9.11 -13.10 9.86
CA ASP A 223 9.31 -14.45 10.40
C ASP A 223 8.48 -15.49 9.65
N LYS A 224 7.24 -15.16 9.28
CA LYS A 224 6.40 -16.02 8.42
C LYS A 224 7.08 -16.32 7.08
N LEU A 225 7.69 -15.33 6.43
CA LEU A 225 8.39 -15.53 5.15
C LEU A 225 9.63 -16.41 5.28
N ILE A 226 10.39 -16.20 6.36
CA ILE A 226 11.56 -17.00 6.69
C ILE A 226 11.13 -18.46 6.88
N ASP A 227 10.09 -18.71 7.67
CA ASP A 227 9.55 -20.05 7.91
C ASP A 227 9.07 -20.73 6.61
N ILE A 228 8.38 -19.99 5.74
CA ILE A 228 7.93 -20.50 4.43
C ILE A 228 9.15 -20.89 3.57
N SER A 229 10.20 -20.06 3.58
CA SER A 229 11.41 -20.28 2.78
C SER A 229 12.20 -21.49 3.27
N ILE A 230 12.34 -21.66 4.58
CA ILE A 230 12.99 -22.82 5.19
C ILE A 230 12.25 -24.10 4.81
N LYS A 231 10.92 -24.14 5.00
CA LYS A 231 10.09 -25.31 4.64
C LYS A 231 10.22 -25.69 3.17
N LYS A 232 10.22 -24.71 2.27
CA LYS A 232 10.39 -24.94 0.83
C LYS A 232 11.76 -25.58 0.52
N ASN A 233 12.84 -25.08 1.14
CA ASN A 233 14.18 -25.62 0.92
C ASN A 233 14.33 -27.03 1.49
N THR A 234 13.72 -27.33 2.64
CA THR A 234 13.68 -28.70 3.18
C THR A 234 13.04 -29.66 2.19
N ILE A 235 11.88 -29.31 1.61
CA ILE A 235 11.19 -30.16 0.63
C ILE A 235 12.05 -30.37 -0.63
N ILE A 236 12.72 -29.32 -1.13
CA ILE A 236 13.59 -29.43 -2.31
C ILE A 236 14.75 -30.39 -2.03
N ILE A 237 15.41 -30.27 -0.87
CA ILE A 237 16.52 -31.16 -0.48
C ILE A 237 16.05 -32.62 -0.38
N PHE A 238 14.87 -32.87 0.21
CA PHE A 238 14.30 -34.21 0.25
C PHE A 238 14.05 -34.77 -1.15
N ASN A 239 13.47 -33.97 -2.06
CA ASN A 239 13.19 -34.41 -3.43
C ASN A 239 14.47 -34.66 -4.25
N SER A 240 15.51 -33.82 -4.10
CA SER A 240 16.79 -34.03 -4.77
C SER A 240 17.50 -35.27 -4.26
N ASN A 241 17.47 -35.53 -2.96
CA ASN A 241 18.08 -36.72 -2.37
C ASN A 241 17.32 -37.99 -2.77
N PHE A 242 15.99 -37.93 -2.86
CA PHE A 242 15.16 -39.04 -3.33
C PHE A 242 15.45 -39.36 -4.81
N HIS A 243 15.56 -38.36 -5.67
CA HIS A 243 15.92 -38.56 -7.08
C HIS A 243 17.34 -39.13 -7.23
N ALA A 244 18.32 -38.62 -6.47
CA ALA A 244 19.68 -39.15 -6.48
C ALA A 244 19.73 -40.62 -6.01
N PHE A 245 18.93 -40.97 -4.99
CA PHE A 245 18.80 -42.33 -4.51
C PHE A 245 18.20 -43.27 -5.57
N ILE A 246 17.13 -42.86 -6.26
CA ILE A 246 16.53 -43.62 -7.37
C ILE A 246 17.54 -43.82 -8.51
N SER A 247 18.25 -42.76 -8.92
CA SER A 247 19.26 -42.86 -9.97
C SER A 247 20.42 -43.79 -9.60
N TYR A 248 20.83 -43.81 -8.33
CA TYR A 248 21.86 -44.73 -7.83
C TYR A 248 21.38 -46.18 -7.85
N VAL A 249 20.16 -46.46 -7.37
CA VAL A 249 19.58 -47.82 -7.38
C VAL A 249 19.40 -48.35 -8.80
N LEU A 250 18.96 -47.52 -9.75
CA LEU A 250 18.81 -47.91 -11.15
C LEU A 250 20.14 -48.11 -11.88
N ALA A 251 21.23 -47.49 -11.43
CA ALA A 251 22.56 -47.69 -12.00
C ALA A 251 23.26 -48.97 -11.48
N CYS A 252 22.73 -49.58 -10.42
CA CYS A 252 23.24 -50.83 -9.84
C CYS A 252 22.45 -52.08 -10.28
N LEU A 253 21.43 -51.92 -11.14
CA LEU A 253 20.67 -52.98 -11.79
C LEU A 253 21.05 -53.09 -13.27
#